data_AF-A0A4Q3WI29-F1
#
_entry.id   AF-A0A4Q3WI29-F1
#
_cell.length_a   1.000
_cell.length_b   1.000
_cell.length_c   1.000
_cell.angle_alpha   90.00
_cell.angle_beta   90.00
_cell.angle_gamma   90.00
#
_symmetry.space_group_name_H-M   'P 1'
#
loop_
_entity.id
_entity.type
_entity.pdbx_description
1 polymer ?
#
loop_
_entity_poly.entity_id
_entity_poly.type
_entity_poly.pdbx_seq_one_letter_code
_entity_poly.pdbx_strand_id
1 'polypeptide(L)' 'MPNRDVLIATHTNIGSQTLFGYDKSLVFLDFDPAQVAAAMFEMLETLMAGETPESSVVSIAPTLR' A
#
# COMPACT_ATOMS: atom_id res chain seq x y z
N MET A 1 -23.32 9.16 21.58
CA MET A 1 -22.44 9.63 22.68
C MET A 1 -21.69 10.85 22.17
N PRO A 2 -22.02 12.07 22.60
CA PRO A 2 -21.18 13.23 22.31
C PRO A 2 -19.85 13.11 23.09
N ASN A 3 -18.74 13.56 22.50
CA ASN A 3 -17.34 13.48 23.03
C ASN A 3 -16.65 12.10 23.00
N ARG A 4 -16.51 11.46 21.83
CA ARG A 4 -15.49 10.40 21.67
C ARG A 4 -14.39 10.91 20.76
N ASP A 5 -13.14 10.77 21.20
CA ASP A 5 -11.97 11.06 20.36
C ASP A 5 -12.01 10.17 19.11
N VAL A 6 -11.90 10.80 17.94
CA VAL A 6 -11.90 10.12 16.64
C VAL A 6 -10.46 9.89 16.22
N LEU A 7 -10.09 8.63 16.04
CA LEU A 7 -8.82 8.25 15.44
C LEU A 7 -8.99 8.20 13.92
N ILE A 8 -8.07 8.86 13.20
CA ILE A 8 -8.07 8.89 11.73
C ILE A 8 -6.90 8.06 11.23
N ALA A 9 -7.19 7.11 10.34
CA ALA A 9 -6.19 6.35 9.61
C ALA A 9 -6.20 6.78 8.14
N THR A 10 -5.04 6.79 7.51
CA THR A 10 -4.87 7.11 6.10
C THR A 10 -3.90 6.15 5.44
N HIS A 11 -3.99 6.01 4.11
CA HIS A 11 -3.00 5.27 3.33
C HIS A 11 -2.05 6.24 2.65
N THR A 12 -0.79 5.85 2.52
CA THR A 12 0.21 6.63 1.78
C THR A 12 1.31 5.71 1.25
N ASN A 13 2.20 6.25 0.43
CA ASN A 13 3.41 5.54 0.02
C ASN A 13 4.52 5.79 1.06
N ILE A 14 5.35 4.78 1.30
CA ILE A 14 6.57 4.93 2.11
C ILE A 14 7.38 6.13 1.59
N GLY A 15 7.76 7.03 2.51
CA GLY A 15 8.55 8.23 2.18
C GLY A 15 7.79 9.39 1.55
N SER A 16 6.46 9.30 1.43
CA SER A 16 5.63 10.40 0.92
C SER A 16 5.69 11.64 1.83
N GLN A 17 6.07 12.78 1.25
CA GLN A 17 6.16 14.05 1.98
C GLN A 17 4.80 14.73 2.19
N THR A 18 3.74 14.26 1.54
CA THR A 18 2.42 14.90 1.52
C THR A 18 1.80 15.02 2.92
N LEU A 19 2.13 14.08 3.82
CA LEU A 19 1.57 14.00 5.16
C LEU A 19 2.61 14.24 6.26
N PHE A 20 3.76 14.81 5.91
CA PHE A 20 4.79 15.17 6.88
C PHE A 20 4.25 16.16 7.92
N GLY A 21 4.51 15.88 9.19
CA GLY A 21 4.03 16.69 10.31
C GLY A 21 2.70 16.21 10.92
N TYR A 22 2.05 15.21 10.31
CA TYR A 22 0.83 14.59 10.84
C TYR A 22 1.08 13.25 11.57
N ASP A 23 2.34 12.87 11.77
CA ASP A 23 2.75 11.58 12.38
C ASP A 23 2.21 11.35 13.80
N LYS A 24 1.79 12.40 14.50
CA LYS A 24 1.22 12.32 15.84
C LYS A 24 -0.31 12.29 15.87
N SER A 25 -0.95 12.60 14.74
CA SER A 25 -2.40 12.80 14.64
C SER A 25 -3.08 11.77 13.75
N LEU A 26 -2.31 11.05 12.92
CA LEU A 26 -2.80 10.06 11.97
C LEU A 26 -2.09 8.72 12.18
N VAL A 27 -2.82 7.65 11.92
CA VAL A 27 -2.27 6.30 11.74
C VAL A 27 -2.05 6.08 10.24
N PHE A 28 -0.89 5.53 9.86
CA PHE A 28 -0.53 5.34 8.45
C PHE A 28 -0.57 3.87 8.06
N LEU A 29 -1.20 3.60 6.92
CA LEU A 29 -1.08 2.36 6.17
C LEU A 29 -0.14 2.64 5.01
N ASP A 30 1.14 2.36 5.23
CA ASP A 30 2.20 2.64 4.27
C ASP A 30 2.30 1.52 3.23
N PHE A 31 2.20 1.87 1.96
CA PHE A 31 2.47 0.98 0.84
C PHE A 31 3.88 1.21 0.30
N ASP A 32 4.59 0.12 0.02
CA ASP A 32 5.86 0.18 -0.68
C ASP A 32 5.63 0.15 -2.20
N PRO A 33 5.82 1.28 -2.92
CA PRO A 33 5.62 1.30 -4.36
C PRO A 33 6.59 0.37 -5.11
N ALA A 34 7.75 0.04 -4.53
CA ALA A 34 8.69 -0.89 -5.15
C ALA A 34 8.11 -2.31 -5.20
N GLN A 35 7.38 -2.74 -4.14
CA GLN A 35 6.71 -4.03 -4.12
C GLN A 35 5.57 -4.09 -5.15
N VAL A 36 4.83 -2.99 -5.31
CA VAL A 36 3.77 -2.89 -6.33
C VAL A 36 4.38 -3.04 -7.73
N ALA A 37 5.44 -2.28 -8.03
CA ALA A 37 6.10 -2.36 -9.32
C ALA A 37 6.66 -3.77 -9.57
N ALA A 38 7.32 -4.38 -8.59
CA ALA A 38 7.87 -5.73 -8.71
C ALA A 38 6.79 -6.77 -9.06
N ALA A 39 5.66 -6.75 -8.34
CA ALA A 39 4.53 -7.66 -8.62
C ALA A 39 3.94 -7.45 -10.02
N MET A 40 3.87 -6.20 -10.49
CA MET A 40 3.41 -5.90 -11.85
C MET A 40 4.37 -6.45 -12.91
N PHE A 41 5.68 -6.31 -12.70
CA PHE A 41 6.69 -6.84 -13.62
C PHE A 41 6.69 -8.36 -13.65
N GLU A 42 6.63 -9.02 -12.50
CA GLU A 42 6.55 -10.47 -12.40
C GLU A 42 5.33 -11.02 -13.15
N MET A 43 4.15 -10.42 -12.95
CA MET A 43 2.95 -10.82 -13.69
C MET A 43 3.08 -10.62 -15.20
N LEU A 44 3.69 -9.52 -15.62
CA LEU A 44 3.93 -9.25 -17.03
C LEU A 44 4.88 -10.28 -17.65
N GLU A 45 5.95 -10.65 -16.94
CA GLU A 45 6.90 -11.67 -17.39
C GLU A 45 6.22 -13.02 -17.59
N THR A 46 5.39 -13.47 -16.64
CA THR A 46 4.58 -14.69 -16.78
C THR A 46 3.71 -14.65 -18.04
N LEU A 47 3.01 -13.53 -18.27
CA LEU A 47 2.14 -13.38 -19.44
C LEU A 47 2.95 -13.36 -20.75
N MET A 48 4.11 -12.71 -20.76
CA MET A 48 5.00 -12.67 -21.93
C MET A 48 5.61 -14.03 -22.27
N ALA A 49 5.81 -14.90 -21.26
CA ALA A 49 6.22 -16.28 -21.46
C ALA A 49 5.09 -17.17 -22.05
N GLY A 50 3.87 -16.64 -22.17
CA GLY A 50 2.69 -17.42 -22.58
C GLY A 50 2.13 -18.29 -21.45
N GLU A 51 2.60 -18.09 -20.23
CA GLU A 51 2.11 -18.76 -19.04
C GLU A 51 0.86 -18.06 -18.49
N THR A 52 0.07 -18.80 -17.71
CA THR A 52 -1.10 -18.24 -17.02
C THR A 52 -0.73 -18.01 -15.56
N PRO A 53 -0.83 -16.77 -15.05
CA PRO A 53 -0.59 -16.48 -13.63
C PRO A 53 -1.51 -17.31 -12.72
N GLU A 54 -0.99 -17.76 -11.58
CA GLU A 54 -1.78 -18.51 -10.59
C GLU A 54 -2.99 -17.70 -10.08
N SER A 55 -2.89 -16.38 -10.08
CA SER A 55 -3.97 -15.46 -9.74
C SER A 55 -3.95 -14.25 -10.67
N SER A 56 -5.14 -13.80 -11.08
CA SER A 56 -5.31 -12.53 -11.81
C SER A 56 -5.25 -11.30 -10.90
N VAL A 57 -5.18 -11.51 -9.59
CA VAL A 57 -5.11 -10.46 -8.56
C VAL A 57 -3.94 -10.73 -7.63
N VAL A 58 -3.04 -9.76 -7.51
CA VAL A 58 -1.97 -9.77 -6.49
C VAL A 58 -2.38 -8.85 -5.35
N SER A 59 -2.36 -9.38 -4.12
CA SER A 59 -2.60 -8.61 -2.90
C SER A 59 -1.27 -8.21 -2.27
N ILE A 60 -1.07 -6.91 -2.06
CA ILE A 60 0.12 -6.35 -1.41
C ILE A 60 -0.32 -5.70 -0.11
N ALA A 61 0.22 -6.20 1.00
CA ALA A 61 -0.15 -5.72 2.32
C ALA A 61 0.60 -4.41 2.66
N PRO A 62 -0.08 -3.39 3.19
CA PRO A 62 0.59 -2.23 3.74
C PRO A 62 1.28 -2.56 5.07
N THR A 63 2.22 -1.72 5.47
CA THR A 63 2.79 -1.72 6.82
C THR A 63 2.08 -0.68 7.67
N LEU A 64 1.73 -1.04 8.91
CA LEU A 64 1.19 -0.09 9.88
C LEU A 64 2.33 0.75 10.46
N ARG A 65 2.19 2.08 10.39
CA ARG A 65 3.11 3.05 11.01
C ARG A 65 2.35 4.06 11.86
#